data_AF-A0A6M7XTM1-F1
#
_entry.id   AF-A0A6M7XTM1-F1
#
_cell.length_a   1.000
_cell.length_b   1.000
_cell.length_c   1.000
_cell.angle_alpha   90.00
_cell.angle_beta   90.00
_cell.angle_gamma   90.00
#
_symmetry.space_group_name_H-M   'P 1'
#
loop_
_entity.id
_entity.type
_entity.pdbx_description
1 polymer ?
#
loop_
_entity_poly.entity_id
_entity_poly.type
_entity_poly.pdbx_seq_one_letter_code
_entity_poly.pdbx_strand_id
1 'polypeptide(L)'
;MANNDGPHETTAPLIFHCRLIPPRPDFAFTMTEEERELMGRHADYLRGKLREGTMILAGPVADPAGPWGLLILRVGSEAEARAVTEGDPLSRSGRGFHYEILPLISAIL
;
A
#
# COMPACT_ATOMS: atom_id res chain seq x y z
N MET A 1 11.28 11.71 -37.25
CA MET A 1 10.48 11.13 -36.15
C MET A 1 11.18 9.84 -35.76
N ALA A 2 12.10 9.90 -34.78
CA ALA A 2 12.84 8.73 -34.35
C ALA A 2 12.08 8.08 -33.20
N ASN A 3 11.57 6.86 -33.42
CA ASN A 3 11.10 5.99 -32.36
C ASN A 3 12.27 5.69 -31.43
N ASN A 4 12.14 6.09 -30.16
CA ASN A 4 13.05 5.71 -29.11
C ASN A 4 12.41 4.60 -28.27
N ASP A 5 12.22 3.43 -28.89
CA ASP A 5 11.94 2.20 -28.16
C ASP A 5 13.28 1.58 -27.74
N GLY A 6 13.87 2.16 -26.70
CA GLY A 6 14.95 1.50 -25.96
C GLY A 6 14.39 0.23 -25.30
N PRO A 7 15.21 -0.83 -25.11
CA PRO A 7 14.76 -2.02 -24.43
C PRO A 7 14.27 -1.64 -23.02
N HIS A 8 13.05 -2.04 -22.67
CA HIS A 8 12.61 -2.04 -21.29
C HIS A 8 13.51 -3.01 -20.53
N GLU A 9 14.58 -2.50 -19.92
CA GLU A 9 15.35 -3.23 -18.92
C GLU A 9 14.35 -3.75 -17.90
N THR A 10 14.12 -5.06 -17.94
CA THR A 10 13.23 -5.72 -16.99
C THR A 10 14.02 -5.84 -15.69
N THR A 11 14.09 -4.76 -14.93
CA THR A 11 14.66 -4.76 -13.59
C THR A 11 13.89 -5.77 -12.76
N ALA A 12 14.61 -6.64 -12.05
CA ALA A 12 13.98 -7.60 -11.14
C ALA A 12 13.07 -6.85 -10.15
N PRO A 13 11.83 -7.30 -9.94
CA PRO A 13 10.91 -6.58 -9.07
C PRO A 13 11.42 -6.56 -7.63
N LEU A 14 11.39 -5.37 -7.03
CA LEU A 14 11.72 -5.12 -5.63
C LEU A 14 10.49 -5.40 -4.76
N ILE A 15 10.73 -5.84 -3.52
CA ILE A 15 9.67 -6.02 -2.52
C ILE A 15 9.70 -4.85 -1.55
N PHE A 16 8.55 -4.24 -1.32
CA PHE A 16 8.39 -3.15 -0.36
C PHE A 16 7.45 -3.55 0.77
N HIS A 17 7.87 -3.21 1.99
CA HIS A 17 7.03 -3.19 3.17
C HIS A 17 6.43 -1.80 3.29
N CYS A 18 5.11 -1.73 3.21
CA CYS A 18 4.36 -0.50 3.38
C CYS A 18 3.49 -0.61 4.62
N ARG A 19 3.79 0.21 5.63
CA ARG A 19 3.01 0.33 6.86
C ARG A 19 2.07 1.52 6.76
N LEU A 20 0.77 1.25 6.76
CA LEU A 20 -0.30 2.23 6.87
C LEU A 20 -0.55 2.55 8.34
N ILE A 21 -0.29 3.80 8.72
CA ILE A 21 -0.53 4.31 10.07
C ILE A 21 -1.88 5.02 10.08
N PRO A 22 -2.85 4.57 10.93
CA PRO A 22 -4.13 5.24 11.06
C PRO A 22 -3.99 6.57 11.83
N PRO A 23 -5.00 7.46 11.75
CA PRO A 23 -4.94 8.76 12.42
C PRO A 23 -4.95 8.71 13.95
N ARG A 24 -5.31 7.57 14.53
CA ARG A 24 -5.35 7.35 15.98
C ARG A 24 -5.12 5.86 16.32
N PRO A 25 -4.50 5.53 17.47
CA PRO A 25 -4.17 4.13 17.83
C PRO A 25 -5.38 3.20 17.97
N ASP A 26 -6.53 3.73 18.37
CA ASP A 26 -7.78 3.00 18.57
C ASP A 26 -8.68 2.98 17.33
N PHE A 27 -8.20 3.50 16.18
CA PHE A 27 -8.99 3.68 14.96
C PHE A 27 -9.75 2.42 14.55
N ALA A 28 -9.09 1.26 14.60
CA ALA A 28 -9.70 -0.03 14.22
C ALA A 28 -10.95 -0.38 15.05
N PHE A 29 -11.09 0.19 16.24
CA PHE A 29 -12.17 -0.09 17.18
C PHE A 29 -13.17 1.07 17.28
N THR A 30 -12.79 2.29 16.87
CA THR A 30 -13.59 3.50 17.05
C THR A 30 -13.99 4.19 15.74
N MET A 31 -14.03 3.46 14.62
CA MET A 31 -14.43 4.03 13.32
C MET A 31 -15.85 4.59 13.35
N THR A 32 -16.02 5.79 12.80
CA THR A 32 -17.34 6.31 12.40
C THR A 32 -17.88 5.55 11.18
N GLU A 33 -19.14 5.78 10.83
CA GLU A 33 -19.72 5.16 9.63
C GLU A 33 -19.00 5.63 8.34
N GLU A 34 -18.69 6.91 8.23
CA GLU A 34 -17.91 7.44 7.11
C GLU A 34 -16.52 6.81 7.00
N GLU A 35 -15.86 6.58 8.14
CA GLU A 35 -14.56 5.91 8.17
C GLU A 35 -14.68 4.43 7.78
N ARG A 36 -15.76 3.76 8.17
CA ARG A 36 -16.05 2.37 7.77
C ARG A 36 -16.28 2.26 6.26
N GLU A 37 -17.06 3.17 5.67
CA GLU A 37 -17.25 3.24 4.22
C GLU A 37 -15.94 3.50 3.48
N LEU A 38 -15.11 4.41 4.01
CA LEU A 38 -13.79 4.69 3.47
C LEU A 38 -12.87 3.45 3.53
N MET A 39 -12.88 2.71 4.64
CA MET A 39 -12.17 1.44 4.76
C MET A 39 -12.68 0.38 3.78
N GLY A 40 -13.96 0.40 3.42
CA GLY A 40 -14.52 -0.42 2.34
C GLY A 40 -13.87 -0.11 0.99
N ARG A 41 -13.81 1.17 0.60
CA ARG A 41 -13.14 1.61 -0.64
C ARG A 41 -11.66 1.26 -0.65
N HIS A 42 -10.99 1.43 0.49
CA HIS A 42 -9.61 0.98 0.70
C HIS A 42 -9.45 -0.52 0.45
N ALA A 43 -10.28 -1.36 1.08
CA ALA A 43 -10.21 -2.80 0.89
C ALA A 43 -10.41 -3.23 -0.58
N ASP A 44 -11.32 -2.59 -1.30
CA ASP A 44 -11.54 -2.87 -2.72
C ASP A 44 -10.37 -2.45 -3.60
N TYR A 45 -9.74 -1.31 -3.29
CA TYR A 45 -8.49 -0.88 -3.91
C TYR A 45 -7.38 -1.92 -3.72
N LEU A 46 -7.15 -2.39 -2.49
CA LEU A 46 -6.12 -3.40 -2.19
C LEU A 46 -6.40 -4.73 -2.91
N ARG A 47 -7.67 -5.17 -2.95
CA ARG A 47 -8.07 -6.35 -3.72
C ARG A 47 -7.77 -6.19 -5.22
N GLY A 48 -7.92 -4.99 -5.77
CA GLY A 48 -7.48 -4.66 -7.12
C GLY A 48 -5.99 -4.89 -7.31
N LYS A 49 -5.16 -4.34 -6.42
CA LYS A 49 -3.70 -4.49 -6.47
C LYS A 49 -3.22 -5.92 -6.28
N LEU A 50 -3.92 -6.72 -5.47
CA LEU A 50 -3.67 -8.16 -5.35
C LEU A 50 -3.97 -8.90 -6.67
N ARG A 51 -5.09 -8.60 -7.34
CA ARG A 51 -5.43 -9.21 -8.63
C ARG A 51 -4.46 -8.82 -9.75
N GLU A 52 -3.97 -7.58 -9.72
CA GLU A 52 -2.97 -7.07 -10.67
C GLU A 52 -1.57 -7.70 -10.46
N GLY A 53 -1.30 -8.34 -9.33
CA GLY A 53 0.01 -8.89 -8.97
C GLY A 53 1.01 -7.85 -8.44
N THR A 54 0.64 -6.57 -8.44
CA THR A 54 1.40 -5.45 -7.85
C THR A 54 1.57 -5.62 -6.33
N MET A 55 0.63 -6.30 -5.68
CA MET A 55 0.65 -6.59 -4.25
C MET A 55 0.67 -8.10 -4.00
N ILE A 56 1.47 -8.52 -3.02
CA ILE A 56 1.59 -9.93 -2.60
C ILE A 56 0.64 -10.22 -1.45
N LEU A 57 0.52 -9.28 -0.51
CA LEU A 57 -0.20 -9.44 0.75
C LEU A 57 -0.70 -8.08 1.21
N ALA A 58 -1.89 -8.05 1.81
CA ALA A 58 -2.27 -6.97 2.70
C ALA A 58 -3.17 -7.45 3.84
N GLY A 59 -3.11 -6.76 4.98
CA GLY A 59 -4.00 -7.01 6.12
C GLY A 59 -3.66 -6.14 7.34
N PRO A 60 -4.58 -6.05 8.31
CA PRO A 60 -4.30 -5.36 9.56
C PRO A 60 -3.35 -6.19 10.41
N VAL A 61 -2.37 -5.52 11.02
CA VAL A 61 -1.53 -6.06 12.09
C VAL A 61 -2.18 -5.71 13.42
N ALA A 62 -2.51 -6.73 14.20
CA ALA A 62 -3.12 -6.59 15.52
C ALA A 62 -2.08 -6.24 16.60
N ASP A 63 -1.40 -5.12 16.40
CA ASP A 63 -0.42 -4.59 17.35
C ASP A 63 -1.13 -4.12 18.64
N PRO A 64 -0.74 -4.61 19.82
CA PRO A 64 -1.32 -4.17 21.10
C PRO A 64 -1.17 -2.67 21.37
N ALA A 65 -0.17 -2.01 20.78
CA ALA A 65 -0.01 -0.56 20.88
C ALA A 65 -1.00 0.24 20.01
N GLY A 66 -1.68 -0.43 19.07
CA GLY A 66 -2.64 0.17 18.15
C GLY A 66 -2.57 -0.52 16.78
N PRO A 67 -3.67 -1.12 16.27
CA PRO A 67 -3.64 -1.82 14.99
C PRO A 67 -3.26 -0.90 13.82
N TRP A 68 -2.51 -1.42 12.86
CA TRP A 68 -2.05 -0.70 11.67
C TRP A 68 -2.13 -1.60 10.43
N GLY A 69 -2.04 -1.04 9.21
CA GLY A 69 -2.17 -1.82 7.97
C GLY A 69 -0.81 -2.26 7.40
N LEU A 70 -0.63 -3.54 7.11
CA LEU A 70 0.52 -4.07 6.38
C LEU A 70 0.15 -4.28 4.92
N LEU A 71 0.98 -3.76 4.02
CA LEU A 71 0.94 -4.05 2.59
C LEU A 71 2.34 -4.50 2.15
N ILE A 72 2.43 -5.60 1.41
CA ILE A 72 3.67 -6.03 0.75
C ILE A 72 3.50 -5.88 -0.76
N LEU A 73 4.28 -4.97 -1.35
CA LEU A 73 4.24 -4.68 -2.79
C LEU A 73 5.38 -5.36 -3.52
N ARG A 74 5.14 -5.73 -4.78
CA ARG A 74 6.13 -6.22 -5.75
C ARG A 74 6.10 -5.27 -6.95
N VAL A 75 7.08 -4.37 -7.03
CA VAL A 75 7.13 -3.29 -8.03
C VAL A 75 8.56 -3.05 -8.53
N GLY A 76 8.72 -2.35 -9.65
CA GLY A 76 10.03 -2.10 -10.27
C GLY A 76 10.84 -0.99 -9.60
N SER A 77 10.21 -0.14 -8.79
CA SER A 77 10.88 1.01 -8.17
C SER A 77 10.16 1.53 -6.92
N GLU A 78 10.85 2.37 -6.14
CA GLU A 78 10.23 3.10 -5.03
C GLU A 78 9.17 4.09 -5.51
N ALA A 79 9.35 4.69 -6.69
CA ALA A 79 8.36 5.60 -7.28
C ALA A 79 7.03 4.88 -7.57
N GLU A 80 7.09 3.63 -8.05
CA GLU A 80 5.91 2.80 -8.23
C GLU A 80 5.27 2.41 -6.89
N ALA A 81 6.07 2.06 -5.87
CA ALA A 81 5.55 1.80 -4.52
C ALA A 81 4.80 3.01 -3.96
N ARG A 82 5.39 4.21 -4.10
CA ARG A 82 4.77 5.49 -3.72
C ARG A 82 3.47 5.71 -4.49
N ALA A 83 3.46 5.54 -5.80
CA ALA A 83 2.26 5.68 -6.62
C ALA A 83 1.11 4.76 -6.19
N VAL A 84 1.40 3.52 -5.75
CA VAL A 84 0.40 2.63 -5.17
C VAL A 84 -0.13 3.21 -3.86
N THR A 85 0.74 3.59 -2.92
CA THR A 85 0.30 4.13 -1.62
C THR A 85 -0.44 5.47 -1.72
N GLU A 86 -0.09 6.33 -2.69
CA GLU A 86 -0.76 7.60 -2.97
C GLU A 86 -2.07 7.41 -3.75
N GLY A 87 -2.22 6.26 -4.43
CA GLY A 87 -3.44 5.82 -5.09
C GLY A 87 -4.51 5.34 -4.11
N ASP A 88 -4.12 5.00 -2.88
CA ASP A 88 -5.03 4.50 -1.86
C ASP A 88 -6.09 5.57 -1.47
N PRO A 89 -7.39 5.21 -1.42
CA PRO A 89 -8.44 6.10 -0.92
C PRO A 89 -8.13 6.72 0.44
N LEU A 90 -7.41 6.04 1.33
CA LEU A 90 -7.03 6.57 2.65
C LEU A 90 -6.06 7.74 2.55
N SER A 91 -5.01 7.62 1.73
CA SER A 91 -4.05 8.71 1.51
C SER A 91 -4.71 9.95 0.92
N ARG A 92 -5.70 9.76 0.05
CA ARG A 92 -6.46 10.85 -0.60
C ARG A 92 -7.56 11.44 0.26
N SER A 93 -7.89 10.82 1.39
CA SER A 93 -9.04 11.20 2.21
C SER A 93 -8.85 12.47 3.03
N GLY A 94 -7.59 12.91 3.23
CA GLY A 94 -7.25 14.00 4.14
C GLY A 94 -7.50 13.69 5.63
N ARG A 95 -7.77 12.44 5.99
CA ARG A 95 -8.13 12.03 7.37
C ARG A 95 -6.93 11.60 8.22
N GLY A 96 -5.71 12.00 7.87
CA GLY A 96 -4.50 11.76 8.68
C GLY A 96 -3.85 10.38 8.55
N PHE A 97 -4.31 9.54 7.61
CA PHE A 97 -3.59 8.32 7.23
C PHE A 97 -2.29 8.65 6.52
N HIS A 98 -1.24 7.90 6.80
CA HIS A 98 0.03 8.02 6.09
C HIS A 98 0.73 6.66 6.00
N TYR A 99 1.64 6.57 5.03
CA TYR A 99 2.40 5.36 4.75
C TYR A 99 3.88 5.57 5.09
N GLU A 100 4.45 4.58 5.78
CA GLU A 100 5.89 4.35 5.81
C GLU A 100 6.21 3.29 4.75
N ILE A 101 7.16 3.57 3.86
CA ILE A 101 7.48 2.73 2.70
C ILE A 101 8.96 2.41 2.76
N LEU A 102 9.30 1.12 2.88
CA LEU A 102 10.68 0.65 3.00
C LEU A 102 10.92 -0.55 2.08
N PRO A 103 12.04 -0.58 1.33
CA PRO A 103 12.41 -1.77 0.58
C PRO A 103 12.84 -2.88 1.54
N LEU A 104 12.44 -4.12 1.25
CA LEU A 104 13.06 -5.27 1.89
C LEU A 104 14.43 -5.49 1.27
N ILE A 105 15.46 -5.66 2.11
CA ILE A 105 16.81 -6.03 1.65
C ILE A 105 16.78 -7.38 0.91
N SER A 106 15.95 -8.30 1.38
CA SER A 106 15.66 -9.58 0.72
C SER A 106 14.28 -10.09 1.13
N ALA A 107 13.66 -10.95 0.30
CA ALA A 107 12.37 -11.57 0.59
C ALA A 107 12.37 -13.04 0.15
N ILE A 108 11.69 -13.88 0.92
CA ILE A 108 11.35 -15.26 0.57
C ILE A 108 9.84 -15.27 0.31
N LEU A 109 9.41 -15.78 -0.84
CA LEU A 109 8.05 -15.68 -1.36
C LEU A 109 7.48 -17.05 -1.72
#